data_AF-A0A316M5X7-F1
#
_entry.id   AF-A0A316M5X7-F1
#
_cell.length_a   1.000
_cell.length_b   1.000
_cell.length_c   1.000
_cell.angle_alpha   90.00
_cell.angle_beta   90.00
_cell.angle_gamma   90.00
#
_symmetry.space_group_name_H-M   'P 1'
#
loop_
_entity.id
_entity.type
_entity.pdbx_description
1 polymer ?
#
loop_
_entity_poly.entity_id
_entity_poly.type
_entity_poly.pdbx_seq_one_letter_code
_entity_poly.pdbx_strand_id
1 'polypeptide(L)'
;VIAHQPNVNGVVNMAIIQFQDGARKEEGSTPGVLDTDLLEIVRDRYKAFQDGPFASEYNAKALEHIEIALMYANRRVEDRIERNVLGTNNK
;
A
#
# COMPACT_ATOMS: atom_id res chain seq x y z
N VAL A 1 -25.17 0.21 -5.24
CA VAL A 1 -24.11 1.22 -5.51
C VAL A 1 -24.35 2.36 -4.53
N ILE A 2 -23.45 2.58 -3.57
CA ILE A 2 -23.59 3.72 -2.65
C ILE A 2 -23.20 4.96 -3.47
N ALA A 3 -24.19 5.81 -3.77
CA ALA A 3 -23.95 7.08 -4.42
C ALA A 3 -23.22 7.99 -3.44
N HIS A 4 -21.94 8.26 -3.70
CA HIS A 4 -21.18 9.23 -2.93
C HIS A 4 -21.68 10.62 -3.30
N GLN A 5 -22.18 11.36 -2.31
CA GLN A 5 -22.64 12.72 -2.54
C GLN A 5 -21.42 13.62 -2.85
N PRO A 6 -21.49 14.47 -3.89
CA PRO A 6 -20.43 15.42 -4.16
C PRO A 6 -20.28 16.37 -2.97
N ASN A 7 -19.04 16.71 -2.62
CA ASN A 7 -18.76 17.73 -1.61
C ASN A 7 -19.13 19.13 -2.11
N VAL A 8 -18.92 20.15 -1.28
CA VAL A 8 -19.24 21.57 -1.57
C VAL A 8 -18.62 22.11 -2.87
N ASN A 9 -17.58 21.44 -3.40
CA ASN A 9 -16.90 21.79 -4.65
C ASN A 9 -17.34 20.93 -5.84
N GLY A 10 -18.38 20.10 -5.70
CA GLY A 10 -18.82 19.18 -6.75
C GLY A 10 -17.98 17.91 -6.86
N VAL A 11 -17.06 17.65 -5.94
CA VAL A 11 -16.15 16.48 -6.00
C VAL A 11 -16.79 15.29 -5.30
N VAL A 12 -16.93 14.18 -6.02
CA VAL A 12 -17.37 12.90 -5.46
C VAL A 12 -16.19 12.22 -4.78
N ASN A 13 -16.28 12.01 -3.46
CA ASN A 13 -15.31 11.18 -2.76
C ASN A 13 -15.46 9.73 -3.21
N MET A 14 -14.52 9.20 -3.98
CA MET A 14 -14.63 7.84 -4.53
C MET A 14 -14.33 6.74 -3.50
N ALA A 15 -13.45 7.02 -2.53
CA ALA A 15 -13.10 6.12 -1.45
C ALA A 15 -12.47 6.90 -0.27
N ILE A 16 -12.60 6.36 0.94
CA ILE A 16 -11.83 6.77 2.12
C ILE A 16 -10.81 5.67 2.41
N ILE A 17 -9.54 6.03 2.53
CA ILE A 17 -8.45 5.09 2.84
C ILE A 17 -8.01 5.33 4.29
N GLN A 18 -8.33 4.38 5.17
CA GLN A 18 -7.84 4.36 6.55
C GLN A 18 -6.52 3.57 6.58
N PHE A 19 -5.44 4.23 6.98
CA PHE A 19 -4.15 3.57 7.19
C PHE A 19 -4.10 2.85 8.54
N GLN A 20 -3.29 1.80 8.63
CA GLN A 20 -2.91 1.22 9.90
C GLN A 20 -2.20 2.28 10.75
N ASP A 21 -2.71 2.51 11.95
CA ASP A 21 -2.09 3.37 12.96
C ASP A 21 -1.81 2.56 14.22
N GLY A 22 -0.59 2.64 14.73
CA GLY A 22 -0.11 1.77 15.81
C GLY A 22 0.21 0.33 15.37
N ALA A 23 0.87 -0.41 16.27
CA ALA A 23 1.26 -1.79 16.03
C ALA A 23 0.09 -2.75 16.32
N ARG A 24 -0.18 -3.69 15.40
CA ARG A 24 -1.42 -4.50 15.35
C ARG A 24 -1.85 -5.20 16.64
N LYS A 25 -0.95 -5.46 17.59
CA LYS A 25 -1.22 -6.15 18.86
C LYS A 25 -1.35 -5.20 20.05
N GLU A 26 -1.17 -3.90 19.85
CA GLU A 26 -1.21 -2.88 20.90
C GLU A 26 -2.61 -2.29 21.03
N GLU A 27 -3.03 -2.04 22.26
CA GLU A 27 -4.28 -1.35 22.57
C GLU A 27 -4.26 0.09 22.02
N GLY A 28 -5.39 0.54 21.47
CA GLY A 28 -5.50 1.86 20.82
C GLY A 28 -5.05 1.91 19.36
N SER A 29 -4.60 0.79 18.78
CA SER A 29 -4.26 0.72 17.36
C SER A 29 -5.49 0.79 16.47
N THR A 30 -5.38 1.51 15.35
CA THR A 30 -6.43 1.58 14.33
C THR A 30 -6.07 0.65 13.17
N PRO A 31 -6.83 -0.43 12.92
CA PRO A 31 -6.59 -1.31 11.79
C PRO A 31 -6.89 -0.59 10.47
N GLY A 32 -6.04 -0.82 9.47
CA GLY A 32 -6.19 -0.19 8.16
C GLY A 32 -5.22 -0.73 7.14
N VAL A 33 -5.20 -0.09 5.96
CA VAL A 33 -4.27 -0.44 4.89
C VAL A 33 -2.83 -0.15 5.31
N LEU A 34 -1.92 -0.99 4.84
CA LEU A 34 -0.48 -0.73 4.89
C LEU A 34 -0.03 0.00 3.63
N ASP A 35 1.13 0.65 3.70
CA ASP A 35 1.79 1.22 2.52
C ASP A 35 2.03 0.15 1.43
N THR A 36 2.31 -1.09 1.84
CA THR A 36 2.48 -2.23 0.94
C THR A 36 1.21 -2.54 0.15
N ASP A 37 0.03 -2.38 0.74
CA ASP A 37 -1.23 -2.65 0.05
C ASP A 37 -1.43 -1.66 -1.12
N LEU A 38 -1.09 -0.39 -0.89
CA LEU A 38 -1.16 0.64 -1.93
C LEU A 38 -0.08 0.43 -3.01
N LEU A 39 1.14 0.06 -2.61
CA LEU A 39 2.21 -0.28 -3.55
C LEU A 39 1.85 -1.49 -4.41
N GLU A 40 1.20 -2.50 -3.85
CA GLU A 40 0.72 -3.68 -4.57
C GLU A 40 -0.34 -3.31 -5.63
N ILE A 41 -1.29 -2.44 -5.29
CA ILE A 41 -2.27 -1.91 -6.25
C ILE A 41 -1.57 -1.18 -7.40
N VAL A 42 -0.58 -0.34 -7.08
CA VAL A 42 0.16 0.42 -8.09
C VAL A 42 1.04 -0.52 -8.95
N ARG A 43 1.65 -1.54 -8.33
CA ARG A 43 2.41 -2.58 -9.03
C ARG A 43 1.56 -3.29 -10.08
N ASP A 44 0.37 -3.74 -9.70
CA ASP A 44 -0.57 -4.41 -10.60
C ASP A 44 -0.93 -3.52 -11.81
N ARG A 45 -1.20 -2.24 -11.55
CA ARG A 45 -1.47 -1.26 -12.63
C ARG A 45 -0.28 -1.09 -13.56
N TYR A 46 0.94 -0.97 -13.04
CA TYR A 46 2.13 -0.83 -13.88
C TYR A 46 2.41 -2.09 -14.70
N LYS A 47 2.18 -3.29 -14.16
CA LYS A 47 2.24 -4.55 -14.92
C LYS A 47 1.27 -4.52 -16.10
N ALA A 48 0.01 -4.16 -15.86
CA ALA A 48 -0.98 -4.06 -16.92
C ALA A 48 -0.61 -3.02 -18.01
N PHE A 49 -0.05 -1.86 -17.62
CA PHE A 49 0.42 -0.87 -18.61
C PHE A 49 1.64 -1.36 -19.39
N GLN A 50 2.56 -2.07 -18.73
CA GLN A 50 3.78 -2.60 -19.34
C GLN A 50 3.49 -3.78 -20.29
N ASP A 51 2.49 -4.60 -19.99
CA ASP A 51 2.04 -5.71 -20.84
C ASP A 51 1.11 -5.24 -21.98
N GLY A 52 0.59 -4.01 -21.86
CA GLY A 52 -0.36 -3.42 -22.78
C GLY A 52 0.25 -2.56 -23.90
N PRO A 53 -0.58 -1.88 -24.69
CA PRO A 53 -0.14 -1.04 -25.81
C PRO A 53 0.60 0.24 -25.37
N PHE A 54 0.65 0.52 -24.07
CA PHE A 54 1.30 1.70 -23.48
C PHE A 54 2.61 1.35 -22.76
N ALA A 55 3.23 0.23 -23.12
CA ALA A 55 4.52 -0.19 -22.60
C ALA A 55 5.60 0.89 -22.80
N SER A 56 6.44 1.14 -21.79
CA SER A 56 7.53 2.10 -21.89
C SER A 56 8.68 1.77 -20.93
N GLU A 57 9.88 2.27 -21.22
CA GLU A 57 11.03 2.13 -20.31
C GLU A 57 10.77 2.77 -18.94
N TYR A 58 10.02 3.89 -18.91
CA TYR A 58 9.64 4.56 -17.68
C TYR A 58 8.70 3.72 -16.81
N ASN A 59 7.75 3.01 -17.43
CA ASN A 59 6.86 2.07 -16.71
C ASN A 59 7.66 0.91 -16.13
N ALA A 60 8.56 0.31 -16.91
CA ALA A 60 9.44 -0.76 -16.44
C ALA A 60 10.30 -0.28 -15.25
N LYS A 61 10.86 0.93 -15.32
CA LYS A 61 11.68 1.47 -14.23
C LYS A 61 10.86 1.78 -12.98
N ALA A 62 9.65 2.30 -13.13
CA ALA A 62 8.73 2.50 -12.01
C ALA A 62 8.36 1.16 -11.35
N LEU A 63 8.06 0.13 -12.15
CA LEU A 63 7.74 -1.20 -11.68
C LEU A 63 8.90 -1.81 -10.88
N GLU A 64 10.14 -1.71 -11.38
CA GLU A 64 11.35 -2.17 -10.69
C GLU A 64 11.47 -1.54 -9.29
N HIS A 65 11.30 -0.22 -9.18
CA HIS A 65 11.42 0.47 -7.89
C HIS A 65 10.29 0.12 -6.91
N ILE A 66 9.08 -0.13 -7.41
CA ILE A 66 7.98 -0.61 -6.58
C ILE A 66 8.29 -2.02 -6.04
N GLU A 67 8.82 -2.91 -6.88
CA GLU A 67 9.21 -4.26 -6.46
C GLU A 67 10.35 -4.26 -5.43
N ILE A 68 11.34 -3.37 -5.60
CA ILE A 68 12.39 -3.15 -4.60
C ILE A 68 11.82 -2.63 -3.28
N ALA A 69 10.91 -1.66 -3.33
CA ALA A 69 10.27 -1.12 -2.13
C ALA A 69 9.48 -2.21 -1.38
N LEU A 70 8.70 -3.02 -2.09
CA LEU A 70 7.96 -4.15 -1.53
C LEU A 70 8.89 -5.21 -0.93
N MET A 71 10.01 -5.54 -1.61
CA MET A 71 11.01 -6.46 -1.09
C MET A 71 11.59 -5.97 0.26
N TYR A 72 11.99 -4.70 0.36
CA TYR A 72 12.53 -4.17 1.62
C TYR A 72 11.46 -4.05 2.71
N ALA A 73 10.21 -3.73 2.35
CA ALA A 73 9.09 -3.75 3.29
C ALA A 73 8.87 -5.16 3.88
N ASN A 74 8.89 -6.20 3.04
CA ASN A 74 8.79 -7.59 3.48
C ASN A 74 9.99 -8.02 4.32
N ARG A 75 11.21 -7.65 3.92
CA ARG A 75 12.42 -7.95 4.70
C ARG A 75 12.36 -7.36 6.12
N ARG A 76 11.77 -6.17 6.28
CA ARG A 76 11.51 -5.59 7.60
C ARG A 76 10.48 -6.41 8.39
N VAL A 77 9.45 -6.96 7.74
CA VAL A 77 8.49 -7.85 8.40
C VAL A 77 9.19 -9.13 8.87
N GLU A 78 10.00 -9.75 8.02
CA GLU A 78 10.79 -10.95 8.33
C GLU A 78 11.73 -10.72 9.52
N ASP A 79 12.53 -9.64 9.50
CA ASP A 79 13.39 -9.25 10.63
C ASP A 79 12.61 -9.14 11.95
N ARG A 80 11.41 -8.56 11.91
CA ARG A 80 10.56 -8.43 13.11
C ARG A 80 9.95 -9.76 13.55
N ILE A 81 9.71 -10.69 12.62
CA ILE A 81 9.29 -12.06 12.94
C ILE A 81 10.44 -12.80 13.63
N GLU A 82 11.64 -12.75 13.07
CA GLU A 82 12.83 -13.40 13.62
C GLU A 82 13.13 -12.92 15.05
N ARG A 83 12.93 -11.64 15.31
CA ARG A 83 13.11 -11.02 16.63
C ARG A 83 11.90 -11.16 17.57
N ASN A 84 10.82 -11.81 17.12
CA ASN A 84 9.56 -11.99 17.87
C ASN A 84 8.88 -10.67 18.32
N VAL A 85 9.11 -9.58 17.57
CA VAL A 85 8.54 -8.25 17.84
C VAL A 85 7.49 -7.81 16.80
N LEU A 86 7.11 -8.70 15.88
CA LEU A 86 6.09 -8.37 14.88
C LEU A 86 4.75 -8.04 15.54
N GLY A 87 4.21 -6.86 15.19
CA GLY A 87 2.93 -6.36 15.67
C GLY A 87 2.97 -5.62 17.01
N THR A 88 4.15 -5.41 17.59
CA THR A 88 4.33 -4.62 18.83
C THR A 88 5.14 -3.35 18.57
N ASN A 89 5.24 -2.47 19.58
CA ASN A 89 6.12 -1.29 19.54
C ASN A 89 7.58 -1.59 19.91
N ASN A 90 7.91 -2.85 20.22
CA ASN A 90 9.28 -3.24 20.53
C ASN A 90 10.16 -3.09 19.29
N LYS A 91 11.33 -2.47 19.47
CA LYS A 91 12.25 -2.17 18.38
C LYS A 91 12.95 -3.41 17.89
#